data_AF-A0A2U3YTS8-F1
#
_entry.id   AF-A0A2U3YTS8-F1
#
_cell.length_a   1.000
_cell.length_b   1.000
_cell.length_c   1.000
_cell.angle_alpha   90.00
_cell.angle_beta   90.00
_cell.angle_gamma   90.00
#
_symmetry.space_group_name_H-M   'P 1'
#
loop_
_entity.id
_entity.type
_entity.pdbx_description
1 polymer ?
#
loop_
_entity_poly.entity_id
_entity_poly.type
_entity_poly.pdbx_seq_one_letter_code
_entity_poly.pdbx_strand_id
1 'polypeptide(L)'
;MEETESEKPREWEAEPSPAGCQSDLPSSSRLTLLYSTTIFLAREAFRRACLSGGAQQDWSQTFNLLWLTVPLGVFWSLLLGWVWLHLLEVPDPNVVPHYGTGVVVFGLSAVVELLGEPFWVLAQAQMFVKLKVIAESLSVILKSVLTAFFVLWLPHWGLYIFSLAQLLYTAVLVLCYVIYFTKLLGSSESTKQQTLPVSRITDLLPNITRSRAFVNWKEAKLTWSFFKQSFLKQILTEGERYVMTFLNVLNFGDQGKMKIL
;
A
#
# COMPACT_ATOMS: atom_id res chain seq x y z
N MET A 1 -66.43 0.71 -12.30
CA MET A 1 -66.11 2.11 -11.97
C MET A 1 -65.47 2.09 -10.60
N GLU A 2 -64.16 1.79 -10.56
CA GLU A 2 -63.08 2.79 -10.61
C GLU A 2 -63.02 3.58 -9.30
N GLU A 3 -62.06 3.22 -8.45
CA GLU A 3 -60.80 3.96 -8.23
C GLU A 3 -61.04 5.16 -7.30
N THR A 4 -60.42 5.24 -6.13
CA THR A 4 -59.02 5.64 -6.05
C THR A 4 -58.45 5.37 -4.64
N GLU A 5 -57.31 4.69 -4.63
CA GLU A 5 -56.40 4.52 -3.52
C GLU A 5 -55.69 5.85 -3.26
N SER A 6 -55.97 6.50 -2.12
CA SER A 6 -55.30 7.72 -1.70
C SER A 6 -53.96 7.37 -1.05
N GLU A 7 -52.94 7.23 -1.88
CA GLU A 7 -51.54 7.04 -1.49
C GLU A 7 -51.03 8.29 -0.74
N LYS A 8 -50.73 8.14 0.55
CA LYS A 8 -50.11 9.18 1.38
C LYS A 8 -48.60 9.16 1.09
N PRO A 9 -47.97 10.28 0.67
CA PRO A 9 -46.54 10.28 0.38
C PRO A 9 -45.74 10.04 1.67
N ARG A 10 -44.92 8.98 1.67
CA ARG A 10 -43.89 8.73 2.68
C ARG A 10 -42.77 9.74 2.47
N GLU A 11 -42.80 10.78 3.29
CA GLU A 11 -41.61 11.58 3.61
C GLU A 11 -40.54 10.61 4.15
N TRP A 12 -39.55 10.31 3.33
CA TRP A 12 -38.29 9.78 3.80
C TRP A 12 -37.59 10.96 4.47
N GLU A 13 -37.75 11.13 5.78
CA GLU A 13 -36.80 11.95 6.52
C GLU A 13 -35.44 11.25 6.40
N ALA A 14 -34.55 11.83 5.59
CA ALA A 14 -33.15 11.48 5.58
C ALA A 14 -32.62 11.76 6.98
N GLU A 15 -32.47 10.70 7.78
CA GLU A 15 -31.66 10.77 8.99
C GLU A 15 -30.30 11.37 8.60
N PRO A 16 -29.85 12.45 9.25
CA PRO A 16 -28.54 13.00 8.97
C PRO A 16 -27.51 11.93 9.34
N SER A 17 -26.93 11.31 8.30
CA SER A 17 -25.75 10.47 8.47
C SER A 17 -24.71 11.25 9.28
N PRO A 18 -24.03 10.63 10.25
CA PRO A 18 -23.12 11.34 11.13
C PRO A 18 -22.11 12.10 10.29
N ALA A 19 -22.16 13.44 10.34
CA ALA A 19 -21.44 14.33 9.44
C ALA A 19 -19.90 14.11 9.42
N GLY A 20 -19.37 13.42 10.44
CA GLY A 20 -17.97 12.95 10.48
C GLY A 20 -17.64 11.86 9.46
N CYS A 21 -18.56 10.94 9.16
CA CYS A 21 -18.28 9.84 8.23
C CYS A 21 -18.16 10.36 6.78
N GLN A 22 -19.02 11.30 6.37
CA GLN A 22 -19.02 11.85 5.01
C GLN A 22 -17.77 12.71 4.73
N SER A 23 -17.23 13.40 5.74
CA SER A 23 -16.04 14.26 5.64
C SER A 23 -14.71 13.48 5.69
N ASP A 24 -14.71 12.26 6.25
CA ASP A 24 -13.54 11.38 6.32
C ASP A 24 -13.30 10.56 5.03
N LEU A 25 -14.33 10.32 4.22
CA LEU A 25 -14.21 9.56 2.97
C LEU A 25 -13.23 10.18 1.94
N PRO A 26 -13.28 11.50 1.65
CA PRO A 26 -12.33 12.16 0.75
C PRO A 26 -10.90 12.15 1.30
N SER A 27 -10.74 12.24 2.62
CA SER A 27 -9.43 12.21 3.29
C SER A 27 -8.80 10.81 3.21
N SER A 28 -9.60 9.77 3.42
CA SER A 28 -9.18 8.36 3.36
C SER A 28 -8.76 7.92 1.95
N SER A 29 -9.46 8.39 0.91
CA SER A 29 -9.11 8.11 -0.48
C SER A 29 -7.78 8.77 -0.89
N ARG A 30 -7.52 9.99 -0.42
CA ARG A 30 -6.24 10.69 -0.61
C ARG A 30 -5.07 9.95 0.03
N LEU A 31 -5.25 9.40 1.23
CA LEU A 31 -4.22 8.60 1.91
C LEU A 31 -3.98 7.27 1.19
N THR A 32 -5.04 6.65 0.66
CA THR A 32 -4.93 5.42 -0.14
C THR A 32 -4.15 5.67 -1.43
N LEU A 33 -4.35 6.84 -2.08
CA LEU A 33 -3.61 7.25 -3.28
C LEU A 33 -2.12 7.47 -2.97
N LEU A 34 -1.79 8.13 -1.85
CA LEU A 34 -0.41 8.30 -1.38
C LEU A 34 0.28 6.93 -1.22
N TYR A 35 -0.41 6.01 -0.55
CA TYR A 35 0.10 4.66 -0.32
C TYR A 35 0.32 3.87 -1.60
N SER A 36 -0.69 3.78 -2.47
CA SER A 36 -0.60 3.03 -3.72
C SER A 36 0.50 3.58 -4.62
N THR A 37 0.63 4.90 -4.69
CA THR A 37 1.70 5.58 -5.44
C THR A 37 3.08 5.25 -4.88
N THR A 38 3.26 5.35 -3.56
CA THR A 38 4.53 5.07 -2.88
C THR A 38 4.98 3.63 -3.15
N ILE A 39 4.08 2.68 -2.91
CA ILE A 39 4.34 1.24 -3.13
C ILE A 39 4.69 0.98 -4.59
N PHE A 40 3.90 1.51 -5.52
CA PHE A 40 4.09 1.29 -6.94
C PHE A 40 5.46 1.80 -7.43
N LEU A 41 5.82 3.04 -7.06
CA LEU A 41 7.11 3.65 -7.43
C LEU A 41 8.29 2.88 -6.83
N ALA A 42 8.16 2.39 -5.60
CA ALA A 42 9.24 1.71 -4.90
C ALA A 42 9.47 0.27 -5.39
N ARG A 43 8.43 -0.47 -5.81
CA ARG A 43 8.54 -1.93 -6.04
C ARG A 43 8.32 -2.42 -7.46
N GLU A 44 7.46 -1.77 -8.25
CA GLU A 44 6.92 -2.39 -9.48
C GLU A 44 8.03 -2.69 -10.50
N ALA A 45 8.97 -1.76 -10.64
CA ALA A 45 10.13 -1.91 -11.51
C ALA A 45 11.02 -3.08 -11.07
N PHE A 46 11.20 -3.26 -9.77
CA PHE A 46 12.03 -4.31 -9.17
C PHE A 46 11.39 -5.68 -9.37
N ARG A 47 10.09 -5.82 -9.09
CA ARG A 47 9.34 -7.06 -9.35
C ARG A 47 9.54 -7.55 -10.78
N ARG A 48 9.35 -6.65 -11.76
CA ARG A 48 9.48 -6.99 -13.18
C ARG A 48 10.91 -7.37 -13.55
N ALA A 49 11.90 -6.62 -13.08
CA ALA A 49 13.30 -6.92 -13.38
C ALA A 49 13.74 -8.26 -12.78
N CYS A 50 13.40 -8.51 -11.50
CA CYS A 50 13.77 -9.72 -10.79
C CYS A 50 13.05 -10.96 -11.32
N LEU A 51 11.77 -10.85 -11.72
CA LEU A 51 11.01 -11.98 -12.29
C LEU A 51 11.28 -12.22 -13.78
N SER A 52 11.94 -11.28 -14.47
CA SER A 52 12.37 -11.44 -15.86
C SER A 52 13.71 -12.18 -16.00
N GLY A 53 14.35 -12.57 -14.89
CA GLY A 53 15.60 -13.32 -14.89
C GLY A 53 15.44 -14.73 -15.49
N GLY A 54 16.45 -15.18 -16.25
CA GLY A 54 16.49 -16.53 -16.80
C GLY A 54 17.01 -17.57 -15.79
N ALA A 55 17.12 -18.84 -16.21
CA ALA A 55 17.50 -19.96 -15.34
C ALA A 55 18.89 -19.86 -14.65
N GLN A 56 19.76 -18.92 -15.05
CA GLN A 56 21.08 -18.66 -14.43
C GLN A 56 21.08 -17.44 -13.49
N GLN A 57 19.93 -17.03 -12.96
CA GLN A 57 19.84 -15.87 -12.07
C GLN A 57 20.53 -16.11 -10.72
N ASP A 58 21.45 -15.21 -10.36
CA ASP A 58 22.12 -15.20 -9.05
C ASP A 58 21.20 -14.58 -7.99
N TRP A 59 20.49 -15.44 -7.25
CA TRP A 59 19.51 -15.02 -6.24
C TRP A 59 20.05 -14.12 -5.13
N SER A 60 21.33 -14.26 -4.76
CA SER A 60 21.97 -13.35 -3.79
C SER A 60 22.02 -11.90 -4.28
N GLN A 61 22.28 -11.68 -5.57
CA GLN A 61 22.29 -10.33 -6.16
C GLN A 61 20.87 -9.80 -6.33
N THR A 62 19.92 -10.67 -6.67
CA THR A 62 18.50 -10.35 -6.75
C THR A 62 17.97 -9.88 -5.39
N PHE A 63 18.31 -10.55 -4.29
CA PHE A 63 17.91 -10.11 -2.96
C PHE A 63 18.53 -8.76 -2.57
N ASN A 64 19.82 -8.55 -2.86
CA ASN A 64 20.44 -7.24 -2.63
C ASN A 64 19.72 -6.11 -3.39
N LEU A 65 19.30 -6.38 -4.63
CA LEU A 65 18.52 -5.43 -5.43
C LEU A 65 17.11 -5.22 -4.86
N LEU A 66 16.42 -6.28 -4.40
CA LEU A 66 15.10 -6.18 -3.78
C LEU A 66 15.14 -5.42 -2.45
N TRP A 67 16.20 -5.56 -1.66
CA TRP A 67 16.35 -4.79 -0.42
C TRP A 67 16.54 -3.29 -0.65
N LEU A 68 16.93 -2.85 -1.85
CA LEU A 68 16.93 -1.43 -2.21
C LEU A 68 15.53 -0.83 -2.35
N THR A 69 14.48 -1.66 -2.45
CA THR A 69 13.09 -1.17 -2.46
C THR A 69 12.70 -0.50 -1.14
N VAL A 70 13.27 -0.94 -0.01
CA VAL A 70 12.98 -0.40 1.33
C VAL A 70 13.50 1.04 1.51
N PRO A 71 14.80 1.35 1.31
CA PRO A 71 15.29 2.73 1.41
C PRO A 71 14.66 3.62 0.34
N LEU A 72 14.37 3.09 -0.86
CA LEU A 72 13.64 3.82 -1.88
C LEU A 72 12.19 4.11 -1.46
N GLY A 73 11.54 3.16 -0.79
CA GLY A 73 10.22 3.32 -0.20
C GLY A 73 10.19 4.38 0.90
N VAL A 74 11.19 4.41 1.78
CA VAL A 74 11.35 5.47 2.78
C VAL A 74 11.52 6.82 2.09
N PHE A 75 12.37 6.91 1.07
CA PHE A 75 12.55 8.14 0.29
C PHE A 75 11.23 8.63 -0.33
N TRP A 76 10.49 7.77 -1.03
CA TRP A 76 9.21 8.15 -1.65
C TRP A 76 8.14 8.45 -0.61
N SER A 77 8.08 7.71 0.48
CA SER A 77 7.14 7.92 1.59
C SER A 77 7.35 9.30 2.22
N LEU A 78 8.61 9.71 2.45
CA LEU A 78 8.95 11.04 2.95
C LEU A 78 8.68 12.13 1.92
N LEU A 79 9.09 11.94 0.66
CA LEU A 79 8.88 12.91 -0.41
C LEU A 79 7.39 13.17 -0.66
N LEU A 80 6.62 12.11 -0.88
CA LEU A 80 5.19 12.19 -1.14
C LEU A 80 4.41 12.59 0.11
N GLY A 81 4.82 12.11 1.29
CA GLY A 81 4.25 12.56 2.57
C GLY A 81 4.46 14.06 2.79
N TRP A 82 5.65 14.59 2.48
CA TRP A 82 5.94 16.02 2.54
C TRP A 82 5.04 16.81 1.58
N VAL A 83 4.92 16.35 0.32
CA VAL A 83 3.99 16.92 -0.67
C VAL A 83 2.54 16.90 -0.14
N TRP A 84 2.09 15.79 0.44
CA TRP A 84 0.75 15.65 1.00
C TRP A 84 0.46 16.54 2.21
N LEU A 85 1.50 16.95 2.96
CA LEU A 85 1.35 17.81 4.14
C LEU A 85 1.54 19.30 3.84
N HIS A 86 2.39 19.65 2.87
CA HIS A 86 2.76 21.06 2.61
C HIS A 86 2.19 21.60 1.31
N LEU A 87 2.02 20.76 0.29
CA LEU A 87 1.47 21.20 -1.00
C LEU A 87 -0.05 21.05 -1.06
N LEU A 88 -0.59 20.06 -0.35
CA LEU A 88 -2.02 19.91 -0.19
C LEU A 88 -2.45 20.58 1.11
N GLU A 89 -3.45 21.46 1.04
CA GLU A 89 -4.04 22.10 2.22
C GLU A 89 -4.50 21.02 3.21
N VAL A 90 -4.00 21.14 4.45
CA VAL A 90 -4.34 20.25 5.54
C VAL A 90 -5.79 20.54 5.92
N PRO A 91 -6.70 19.53 5.92
CA PRO A 91 -8.07 19.75 6.35
C PRO A 91 -8.09 20.37 7.75
N ASP A 92 -9.01 21.31 7.98
CA ASP A 92 -9.13 21.99 9.27
C ASP A 92 -9.11 20.98 10.43
N PRO A 93 -8.26 21.17 11.47
CA PRO A 93 -8.15 20.24 12.60
C PRO A 93 -9.47 20.03 13.34
N ASN A 94 -10.39 20.99 13.23
CA ASN A 94 -11.74 20.93 13.80
C ASN A 94 -12.67 19.97 13.04
N VAL A 95 -12.34 19.62 11.80
CA VAL A 95 -13.13 18.73 10.92
C VAL A 95 -12.49 17.35 10.82
N VAL A 96 -11.16 17.27 10.71
CA VAL A 96 -10.43 15.99 10.62
C VAL A 96 -9.28 15.98 11.64
N PRO A 97 -9.51 15.45 12.84
CA PRO A 97 -8.46 15.34 13.84
C PRO A 97 -7.31 14.46 13.32
N HIS A 98 -6.07 14.90 13.53
CA HIS A 98 -4.87 14.08 13.32
C HIS A 98 -4.61 13.60 11.88
N TYR A 99 -5.00 14.38 10.85
CA TYR A 99 -4.67 14.08 9.45
C TYR A 99 -3.17 13.81 9.21
N GLY A 100 -2.30 14.59 9.85
CA GLY A 100 -0.84 14.40 9.77
C GLY A 100 -0.39 13.02 10.27
N THR A 101 -1.00 12.52 11.34
CA THR A 101 -0.76 11.17 11.84
C THR A 101 -1.18 10.12 10.81
N GLY A 102 -2.32 10.31 10.14
CA GLY A 102 -2.78 9.44 9.06
C GLY A 102 -1.77 9.35 7.91
N VAL A 103 -1.23 10.48 7.46
CA VAL A 103 -0.18 10.53 6.42
C VAL A 103 1.06 9.72 6.83
N VAL A 104 1.54 9.93 8.06
CA VAL A 104 2.72 9.21 8.58
C VAL A 104 2.43 7.71 8.70
N VAL A 105 1.26 7.30 9.21
CA VAL A 105 0.90 5.89 9.37
C VAL A 105 0.73 5.19 8.02
N PHE A 106 0.12 5.85 7.02
CA PHE A 106 0.04 5.29 5.66
C PHE A 106 1.41 5.20 4.99
N GLY A 107 2.26 6.22 5.18
CA GLY A 107 3.65 6.19 4.73
C GLY A 107 4.46 5.07 5.38
N LEU A 108 4.27 4.83 6.69
CA LEU A 108 4.88 3.73 7.42
C LEU A 108 4.35 2.37 6.92
N SER A 109 3.04 2.26 6.69
CA SER A 109 2.41 1.05 6.16
C SER A 109 3.04 0.67 4.80
N ALA A 110 3.30 1.66 3.94
CA ALA A 110 3.98 1.42 2.68
C ALA A 110 5.40 0.84 2.89
N VAL A 111 6.18 1.41 3.81
CA VAL A 111 7.52 0.89 4.14
C VAL A 111 7.46 -0.52 4.73
N VAL A 112 6.49 -0.80 5.61
CA VAL A 112 6.30 -2.13 6.20
C VAL A 112 5.99 -3.14 5.11
N GLU A 113 5.06 -2.86 4.18
CA GLU A 113 4.77 -3.78 3.09
C GLU A 113 6.01 -4.07 2.21
N LEU A 114 6.89 -3.09 2.00
CA LEU A 114 8.13 -3.27 1.25
C LEU A 114 9.13 -4.19 1.94
N LEU A 115 9.08 -4.36 3.27
CA LEU A 115 9.88 -5.38 3.97
C LEU A 115 9.47 -6.80 3.57
N GLY A 116 8.21 -7.00 3.16
CA GLY A 116 7.68 -8.26 2.65
C GLY A 116 8.06 -8.54 1.19
N GLU A 117 8.63 -7.56 0.48
CA GLU A 117 8.87 -7.63 -0.96
C GLU A 117 9.82 -8.76 -1.38
N PRO A 118 10.97 -8.99 -0.70
CA PRO A 118 11.86 -10.11 -1.02
C PRO A 118 11.15 -11.47 -0.96
N PHE A 119 10.27 -11.65 0.04
CA PHE A 119 9.51 -12.89 0.24
C PHE A 119 8.43 -13.06 -0.80
N TRP A 120 7.75 -11.97 -1.19
CA TRP A 120 6.73 -12.01 -2.23
C TRP A 120 7.31 -12.40 -3.58
N VAL A 121 8.46 -11.81 -3.97
CA VAL A 121 9.15 -12.13 -5.23
C VAL A 121 9.66 -13.56 -5.23
N LEU A 122 10.23 -14.04 -4.13
CA LEU A 122 10.64 -15.44 -3.99
C LEU A 122 9.43 -16.38 -4.13
N ALA A 123 8.33 -16.11 -3.44
CA ALA A 123 7.10 -16.90 -3.55
C ALA A 123 6.55 -16.92 -4.98
N GLN A 124 6.63 -15.79 -5.69
CA GLN A 124 6.21 -15.70 -7.09
C GLN A 124 7.12 -16.51 -8.02
N ALA A 125 8.44 -16.42 -7.85
CA ALA A 125 9.39 -17.15 -8.69
C ALA A 125 9.31 -18.67 -8.51
N GLN A 126 8.97 -19.12 -7.29
CA GLN A 126 8.75 -20.53 -6.96
C GLN A 126 7.31 -20.99 -7.21
N MET A 127 6.46 -20.13 -7.80
CA MET A 127 5.06 -20.42 -8.11
C MET A 127 4.22 -20.85 -6.90
N PHE A 128 4.51 -20.32 -5.70
CA PHE A 128 3.73 -20.54 -4.48
C PHE A 128 2.43 -19.70 -4.46
N VAL A 129 1.60 -19.87 -5.49
CA VAL A 129 0.34 -19.11 -5.65
C VAL A 129 -0.60 -19.30 -4.45
N LYS A 130 -0.69 -20.53 -3.91
CA LYS A 130 -1.54 -20.82 -2.74
C LYS A 130 -1.15 -20.00 -1.51
N LEU A 131 0.14 -19.87 -1.23
CA LEU A 131 0.63 -19.06 -0.10
C LEU A 131 0.21 -17.60 -0.26
N LYS A 132 0.44 -17.05 -1.46
CA LYS A 132 0.12 -15.65 -1.76
C LYS A 132 -1.37 -15.37 -1.56
N VAL A 133 -2.22 -16.22 -2.15
CA VAL A 133 -3.68 -16.07 -2.04
C VAL A 133 -4.13 -16.15 -0.57
N ILE A 134 -3.61 -17.11 0.21
CA ILE A 134 -3.97 -17.26 1.63
C ILE A 134 -3.51 -16.03 2.43
N ALA A 135 -2.25 -15.61 2.26
CA ALA A 135 -1.69 -14.47 2.99
C ALA A 135 -2.43 -13.15 2.66
N GLU A 136 -2.68 -12.89 1.38
CA GLU A 136 -3.41 -11.71 0.92
C GLU A 136 -4.86 -11.74 1.43
N SER A 137 -5.56 -12.86 1.31
CA SER A 137 -6.95 -13.00 1.76
C SER A 137 -7.07 -12.84 3.27
N LEU A 138 -6.22 -13.49 4.05
CA LEU A 138 -6.22 -13.41 5.51
C LEU A 138 -5.99 -11.97 5.98
N SER A 139 -5.03 -11.28 5.36
CA SER A 139 -4.72 -9.89 5.69
C SER A 139 -5.90 -8.96 5.38
N VAL A 140 -6.55 -9.13 4.22
CA VAL A 140 -7.74 -8.34 3.83
C VAL A 140 -8.92 -8.61 4.77
N ILE A 141 -9.18 -9.87 5.13
CA ILE A 141 -10.27 -10.22 6.05
C ILE A 141 -10.04 -9.58 7.42
N LEU A 142 -8.83 -9.72 7.97
CA LEU A 142 -8.49 -9.13 9.26
C LEU A 142 -8.60 -7.61 9.24
N LYS A 143 -8.13 -6.95 8.19
CA LYS A 143 -8.31 -5.50 8.00
C LYS A 143 -9.79 -5.11 8.01
N SER A 144 -10.61 -5.81 7.24
CA SER A 144 -12.04 -5.51 7.09
C SER A 144 -12.81 -5.69 8.39
N VAL A 145 -12.56 -6.81 9.11
CA VAL A 145 -13.18 -7.07 10.41
C VAL A 145 -12.76 -6.03 11.43
N LEU A 146 -11.47 -5.71 11.51
CA LEU A 146 -10.96 -4.69 12.43
C LEU A 146 -11.57 -3.31 12.14
N THR A 147 -11.60 -2.92 10.86
CA THR A 147 -12.16 -1.63 10.44
C THR A 147 -13.64 -1.55 10.79
N ALA A 148 -14.44 -2.57 10.44
CA ALA A 148 -15.86 -2.61 10.75
C ALA A 148 -16.12 -2.53 12.26
N PHE A 149 -15.40 -3.33 13.04
CA PHE A 149 -15.52 -3.38 14.49
C PHE A 149 -15.25 -2.02 15.16
N PHE A 150 -14.14 -1.35 14.80
CA PHE A 150 -13.82 -0.06 15.39
C PHE A 150 -14.69 1.08 14.87
N VAL A 151 -15.11 1.07 13.60
CA VAL A 151 -16.02 2.09 13.05
C VAL A 151 -17.38 2.05 13.75
N LEU A 152 -17.87 0.86 14.12
CA LEU A 152 -19.12 0.70 14.87
C LEU A 152 -19.02 1.18 16.33
N TRP A 153 -17.83 1.13 16.94
CA TRP A 153 -17.64 1.54 18.34
C TRP A 153 -17.15 2.97 18.53
N LEU A 154 -16.37 3.49 17.59
CA LEU A 154 -15.72 4.80 17.70
C LEU A 154 -15.82 5.57 16.37
N PRO A 155 -17.04 5.98 15.95
CA PRO A 155 -17.25 6.65 14.66
C PRO A 155 -16.54 8.00 14.56
N HIS A 156 -16.19 8.63 15.68
CA HIS A 156 -15.53 9.94 15.72
C HIS A 156 -14.02 9.89 15.36
N TRP A 157 -13.42 8.70 15.30
CA TRP A 157 -11.98 8.50 15.01
C TRP A 157 -11.75 7.73 13.71
N GLY A 158 -12.66 7.87 12.73
CA GLY A 158 -12.70 7.08 11.50
C GLY A 158 -11.37 7.03 10.75
N LEU A 159 -10.74 8.18 10.51
CA LEU A 159 -9.46 8.26 9.80
C LEU A 159 -8.31 7.54 10.54
N TYR A 160 -8.26 7.66 11.86
CA TYR A 160 -7.23 7.02 12.68
C TYR A 160 -7.39 5.49 12.64
N ILE A 161 -8.63 5.01 12.82
CA ILE A 161 -8.98 3.59 12.73
C ILE A 161 -8.60 3.03 11.36
N PHE A 162 -8.95 3.75 10.29
CA PHE A 162 -8.64 3.36 8.92
C PHE A 162 -7.13 3.27 8.68
N SER A 163 -6.35 4.23 9.19
CA SER A 163 -4.90 4.24 9.10
C SER A 163 -4.26 3.09 9.89
N LEU A 164 -4.73 2.83 11.11
CA LEU A 164 -4.24 1.73 11.93
C LEU A 164 -4.58 0.37 11.32
N ALA A 165 -5.78 0.21 10.75
CA ALA A 165 -6.18 -1.01 10.05
C ALA A 165 -5.31 -1.26 8.80
N GLN A 166 -4.92 -0.20 8.08
CA GLN A 166 -3.97 -0.30 6.97
C GLN A 166 -2.59 -0.77 7.45
N LEU A 167 -2.09 -0.24 8.56
CA LEU A 167 -0.81 -0.67 9.12
C LEU A 167 -0.88 -2.15 9.54
N LEU A 168 -1.95 -2.55 10.23
CA LEU A 168 -2.15 -3.95 10.62
C LEU A 168 -2.21 -4.87 9.40
N TYR A 169 -2.92 -4.48 8.34
CA TYR A 169 -2.97 -5.22 7.09
C TYR A 169 -1.56 -5.53 6.56
N THR A 170 -0.73 -4.51 6.41
CA THR A 170 0.63 -4.67 5.88
C THR A 170 1.51 -5.50 6.83
N ALA A 171 1.36 -5.30 8.14
CA ALA A 171 2.11 -6.05 9.15
C ALA A 171 1.75 -7.55 9.14
N VAL A 172 0.46 -7.87 9.09
CA VAL A 172 -0.03 -9.27 9.02
C VAL A 172 0.45 -9.92 7.73
N LEU A 173 0.37 -9.22 6.59
CA LEU A 173 0.84 -9.73 5.30
C LEU A 173 2.31 -10.13 5.37
N VAL A 174 3.17 -9.22 5.86
CA VAL A 174 4.61 -9.47 6.03
C VAL A 174 4.85 -10.61 7.01
N LEU A 175 4.14 -10.62 8.14
CA LEU A 175 4.28 -11.65 9.16
C LEU A 175 3.91 -13.04 8.63
N CYS A 176 2.86 -13.16 7.82
CA CYS A 176 2.49 -14.41 7.17
C CYS A 176 3.63 -14.95 6.29
N TYR A 177 4.26 -14.08 5.49
CA TYR A 177 5.40 -14.48 4.66
C TYR A 177 6.61 -14.90 5.51
N VAL A 178 6.97 -14.09 6.52
CA VAL A 178 8.10 -14.38 7.41
C VAL A 178 7.90 -15.69 8.17
N ILE A 179 6.72 -15.91 8.76
CA ILE A 179 6.40 -17.15 9.48
C ILE A 179 6.45 -18.35 8.52
N TYR A 180 5.90 -18.23 7.32
CA TYR A 180 5.90 -19.33 6.36
C TYR A 180 7.31 -19.72 5.94
N PHE A 181 8.13 -18.75 5.51
CA PHE A 181 9.50 -19.03 5.07
C PHE A 181 10.39 -19.47 6.22
N THR A 182 10.23 -18.92 7.43
CA THR A 182 10.98 -19.37 8.61
C THR A 182 10.66 -20.82 8.98
N LYS A 183 9.38 -21.21 8.93
CA LYS A 183 8.95 -22.61 9.13
C LYS A 183 9.44 -23.54 8.02
N LEU A 184 9.37 -23.11 6.76
CA LEU A 184 9.79 -23.89 5.60
C LEU A 184 11.31 -24.15 5.58
N LEU A 185 12.11 -23.15 5.96
CA LEU A 185 13.57 -23.25 6.00
C LEU A 185 14.07 -23.87 7.32
N GLY A 186 13.31 -23.76 8.41
CA GLY A 186 13.66 -24.35 9.72
C GLY A 186 13.21 -25.80 9.91
N SER A 187 12.19 -26.26 9.18
CA SER A 187 11.74 -27.65 9.23
C SER A 187 12.54 -28.50 8.23
N SER A 188 13.30 -29.46 8.73
CA SER A 188 14.10 -30.44 7.96
C SER A 188 13.23 -31.49 7.23
N GLU A 189 12.02 -31.12 6.78
CA GLU A 189 11.15 -31.98 5.96
C GLU A 189 11.58 -31.85 4.49
N SER A 190 12.61 -32.64 4.18
CA SER A 190 13.24 -32.87 2.89
C SER A 190 12.23 -33.27 1.80
N THR A 191 11.93 -32.32 0.90
CA THR A 191 11.64 -32.53 -0.54
C THR A 191 11.51 -31.16 -1.22
N LYS A 192 10.91 -30.16 -0.55
CA LYS A 192 10.75 -28.80 -1.10
C LYS A 192 11.97 -27.89 -0.94
N GLN A 193 12.86 -28.17 0.01
CA GLN A 193 14.12 -27.42 0.17
C GLN A 193 15.07 -27.61 -1.02
N GLN A 194 15.02 -28.77 -1.70
CA GLN A 194 15.92 -29.08 -2.82
C GLN A 194 15.63 -28.27 -4.09
N THR A 195 14.45 -27.64 -4.20
CA THR A 195 14.09 -26.78 -5.34
C THR A 195 14.22 -25.29 -5.06
N LEU A 196 14.44 -24.90 -3.79
CA LEU A 196 14.56 -23.49 -3.44
C LEU A 196 15.96 -22.97 -3.77
N PRO A 197 16.08 -21.77 -4.34
CA PRO A 197 17.37 -21.16 -4.66
C PRO A 197 18.15 -20.67 -3.41
N VAL A 198 17.63 -20.95 -2.21
CA VAL A 198 18.10 -20.37 -0.95
C VAL A 198 18.13 -21.46 0.12
N SER A 199 19.26 -21.59 0.83
CA SER A 199 19.45 -22.62 1.85
C SER A 199 19.14 -22.15 3.27
N ARG A 200 19.23 -20.85 3.56
CA ARG A 200 18.94 -20.28 4.89
C ARG A 200 18.14 -18.99 4.82
N ILE A 201 17.39 -18.68 5.88
CA ILE A 201 16.68 -17.40 6.02
C ILE A 201 17.66 -16.21 5.97
N THR A 202 18.90 -16.41 6.44
CA THR A 202 19.96 -15.41 6.40
C THR A 202 20.40 -15.05 4.98
N ASP A 203 20.18 -15.92 4.01
CA ASP A 203 20.53 -15.68 2.61
C ASP A 203 19.47 -14.82 1.90
N LEU A 204 18.29 -14.64 2.52
CA LEU A 204 17.26 -13.70 2.10
C LEU A 204 17.58 -12.27 2.54
N LEU A 205 18.51 -12.08 3.48
CA LEU A 205 18.98 -10.78 3.93
C LEU A 205 20.08 -10.24 3.00
N PRO A 206 20.27 -8.91 2.93
CA PRO A 206 21.29 -8.35 2.07
C PRO A 206 22.66 -8.82 2.55
N ASN A 207 23.38 -9.52 1.68
CA ASN A 207 24.71 -10.05 2.01
C ASN A 207 25.78 -9.35 1.15
N ILE A 208 26.71 -8.68 1.82
CA ILE A 208 27.93 -8.14 1.23
C ILE A 208 28.93 -9.29 1.07
N THR A 209 28.80 -10.01 -0.03
CA THR A 209 29.86 -10.93 -0.46
C THR A 209 31.04 -10.10 -0.97
N ARG A 210 32.09 -10.01 -0.15
CA ARG A 210 33.29 -9.15 -0.28
C ARG A 210 34.07 -9.26 -1.62
N SER A 211 33.67 -10.15 -2.54
CA SER A 211 34.37 -10.42 -3.80
C SER A 211 33.50 -10.32 -5.07
N ARG A 212 32.20 -9.99 -4.96
CA ARG A 212 31.30 -9.83 -6.13
C ARG A 212 30.60 -8.49 -6.12
N ALA A 213 30.16 -8.04 -7.31
CA ALA A 213 29.29 -6.87 -7.45
C ALA A 213 28.03 -7.04 -6.57
N PHE A 214 27.72 -6.00 -5.77
CA PHE A 214 26.62 -6.00 -4.81
C PHE A 214 25.25 -6.20 -5.48
N VAL A 215 25.09 -5.64 -6.70
CA VAL A 215 23.89 -5.71 -7.52
C VAL A 215 24.26 -6.13 -8.94
N ASN A 216 23.42 -6.95 -9.57
CA ASN A 216 23.58 -7.27 -10.97
C ASN A 216 23.26 -6.05 -11.85
N TRP A 217 24.26 -5.52 -12.54
CA TRP A 217 24.10 -4.32 -13.38
C TRP A 217 23.05 -4.51 -14.50
N LYS A 218 22.88 -5.74 -14.99
CA LYS A 218 21.85 -6.06 -16.00
C LYS A 218 20.46 -5.90 -15.40
N GLU A 219 20.24 -6.44 -14.21
CA GLU A 219 18.97 -6.30 -13.49
C GLU A 219 18.70 -4.83 -13.13
N ALA A 220 19.70 -4.08 -12.66
CA ALA A 220 19.55 -2.66 -12.35
C ALA A 220 19.16 -1.81 -13.57
N LYS A 221 19.80 -2.05 -14.73
CA LYS A 221 19.43 -1.36 -15.99
C LYS A 221 18.02 -1.72 -16.45
N LEU A 222 17.61 -2.97 -16.24
CA LEU A 222 16.27 -3.44 -16.55
C LEU A 222 15.23 -2.80 -15.61
N THR A 223 15.51 -2.75 -14.30
CA THR A 223 14.72 -2.02 -13.30
C THR A 223 14.54 -0.57 -13.72
N TRP A 224 15.61 0.11 -14.14
CA TRP A 224 15.50 1.50 -14.60
C TRP A 224 14.59 1.67 -15.83
N SER A 225 14.66 0.72 -16.76
CA SER A 225 13.81 0.74 -17.96
C SER A 225 12.33 0.51 -17.60
N PHE A 226 12.05 -0.48 -16.74
CA PHE A 226 10.70 -0.73 -16.24
C PHE A 226 10.17 0.39 -15.36
N PHE A 227 11.03 1.06 -14.60
CA PHE A 227 10.64 2.22 -13.80
C PHE A 227 10.05 3.32 -14.67
N LYS A 228 10.71 3.69 -15.77
CA LYS A 228 10.19 4.69 -16.72
C LYS A 228 8.81 4.29 -17.29
N GLN A 229 8.66 3.03 -17.66
CA GLN A 229 7.40 2.51 -18.19
C GLN A 229 6.28 2.51 -17.14
N SER A 230 6.59 2.04 -15.94
CA SER A 230 5.67 2.00 -14.81
C SER A 230 5.26 3.42 -14.40
N PHE A 231 6.21 4.35 -14.32
CA PHE A 231 5.94 5.75 -14.00
C PHE A 231 4.95 6.39 -14.98
N LEU A 232 5.17 6.22 -16.28
CA LEU A 232 4.22 6.71 -17.30
C LEU A 232 2.84 6.06 -17.14
N LYS A 233 2.80 4.74 -16.88
CA LYS A 233 1.56 4.02 -16.66
C LYS A 233 0.79 4.52 -15.43
N GLN A 234 1.50 4.87 -14.35
CA GLN A 234 0.90 5.43 -13.14
C GLN A 234 0.20 6.74 -13.43
N ILE A 235 0.87 7.65 -14.15
CA ILE A 235 0.29 8.94 -14.54
C ILE A 235 -0.95 8.74 -15.42
N LEU A 236 -0.92 7.78 -16.35
CA LEU A 236 -2.07 7.53 -17.24
C LEU A 236 -3.27 6.91 -16.51
N THR A 237 -3.03 6.08 -15.49
CA THR A 237 -4.11 5.32 -14.83
C THR A 237 -4.69 6.08 -13.64
N GLU A 238 -3.84 6.75 -12.87
CA GLU A 238 -4.22 7.46 -11.65
C GLU A 238 -4.22 8.99 -11.85
N GLY A 239 -3.98 9.46 -13.08
CA GLY A 239 -3.96 10.88 -13.45
C GLY A 239 -5.22 11.62 -13.02
N GLU A 240 -6.39 11.03 -13.24
CA GLU A 240 -7.67 11.56 -12.77
C GLU A 240 -7.68 11.75 -11.24
N ARG A 241 -7.23 10.75 -10.48
CA ARG A 241 -7.19 10.82 -9.01
C ARG A 241 -6.19 11.86 -8.50
N TYR A 242 -5.06 12.03 -9.18
CA TYR A 242 -4.12 13.11 -8.88
C TYR A 242 -4.78 14.47 -9.14
N VAL A 243 -5.37 14.66 -10.32
CA VAL A 243 -6.04 15.91 -10.69
C VAL A 243 -7.17 16.24 -9.70
N MET A 244 -8.02 15.27 -9.34
CA MET A 244 -9.05 15.49 -8.32
C MET A 244 -8.45 15.87 -6.97
N THR A 245 -7.36 15.21 -6.55
CA THR A 245 -6.71 15.49 -5.27
C THR A 245 -6.06 16.87 -5.23
N PHE A 246 -5.39 17.29 -6.30
CA PHE A 246 -4.72 18.59 -6.38
C PHE A 246 -5.69 19.74 -6.71
N LEU A 247 -6.59 19.58 -7.69
CA LEU A 247 -7.50 20.64 -8.14
C LEU A 247 -8.70 20.85 -7.20
N ASN A 248 -9.29 19.81 -6.61
CA ASN A 248 -10.37 20.04 -5.64
C ASN A 248 -9.84 20.81 -4.44
N VAL A 249 -8.62 20.50 -3.99
CA VAL A 249 -7.94 21.26 -2.92
C VAL A 249 -7.73 22.72 -3.31
N LEU A 250 -7.27 23.00 -4.54
CA LEU A 250 -7.12 24.38 -5.01
C LEU A 250 -8.46 25.13 -5.11
N ASN A 251 -9.56 24.45 -5.47
CA ASN A 251 -10.88 25.07 -5.61
C ASN A 251 -11.53 25.39 -4.24
N PHE A 252 -11.23 24.61 -3.18
CA PHE A 252 -11.68 24.93 -1.82
C PHE A 252 -11.01 26.19 -1.25
N GLY A 253 -9.74 26.44 -1.59
CA GLY A 253 -9.01 27.66 -1.18
C GLY A 253 -9.60 28.97 -1.73
N ASP A 254 -10.28 28.92 -2.89
CA ASP A 254 -10.95 30.09 -3.49
C ASP A 254 -12.43 30.22 -3.08
N GLN A 255 -13.10 29.13 -2.71
CA GLN A 255 -14.49 29.18 -2.22
C GLN A 255 -14.63 29.82 -0.83
N GLY A 256 -13.56 29.85 -0.02
CA GLY A 256 -13.54 30.57 1.27
C GLY A 256 -13.54 32.10 1.15
N LYS A 257 -13.17 32.66 -0.01
CA LYS A 257 -13.10 34.12 -0.23
C LYS A 257 -14.34 34.75 -0.85
N MET A 258 -15.30 33.96 -1.34
CA MET A 258 -16.57 34.45 -1.91
C MET A 258 -17.78 34.23 -0.98
N LYS A 259 -17.59 34.45 0.33
CA LYS A 259 -18.70 34.54 1.31
C LYS A 259 -18.52 35.69 2.31
N ILE A 260 -17.98 36.83 1.87
CA ILE A 260 -18.18 38.10 2.56
C ILE A 260 -18.27 39.20 1.48
N LEU A 261 -19.45 39.36 0.91
CA LEU A 261 -19.96 40.60 0.33
C LEU A 261 -21.48 40.47 0.23
#